data_AF-A0A1M2V534-F1
#
_entry.id   AF-A0A1M2V534-F1
#
_cell.length_a   1.000
_cell.length_b   1.000
_cell.length_c   1.000
_cell.angle_alpha   90.00
_cell.angle_beta   90.00
_cell.angle_gamma   90.00
#
_symmetry.space_group_name_H-M   'P 1'
#
loop_
_entity.id
_entity.type
_entity.pdbx_description
1 polymer ?
#
loop_
_entity_poly.entity_id
_entity_poly.type
_entity_poly.pdbx_seq_one_letter_code
_entity_poly.pdbx_strand_id
1 'polypeptide(L)'
;MEIYPGSKIKHFKQLHKKTGIPYSEMLFFDDEHRNKEVESLGVTFCLVKSGVNDRAFESGLVEWRKRHPVEVAEDAAGDGEGASEG
;
A
#
# COMPACT_ATOMS: atom_id res chain seq x y z
N MET A 1 -11.61 2.53 11.34
CA MET A 1 -10.78 3.63 10.84
C MET A 1 -9.76 3.99 11.93
N GLU A 2 -8.46 3.98 11.64
CA GLU A 2 -7.41 4.30 12.64
C GLU A 2 -7.07 5.81 12.58
N ILE A 3 -7.89 6.63 13.21
CA ILE A 3 -7.66 8.09 13.31
C ILE A 3 -7.66 8.45 14.80
N TYR A 4 -6.46 8.64 15.33
CA TYR A 4 -6.22 9.16 16.67
C TYR A 4 -4.81 9.74 16.76
N PRO A 5 -4.51 10.61 17.73
CA PRO A 5 -3.16 11.12 17.94
C PRO A 5 -2.19 9.98 18.32
N GLY A 6 -0.97 10.03 17.79
CA GLY A 6 0.08 9.08 18.13
C GLY A 6 1.04 8.79 16.99
N SER A 7 1.97 7.88 17.25
CA SER A 7 2.91 7.37 16.23
C SER A 7 2.18 6.53 15.19
N LYS A 8 2.53 6.71 13.91
CA LYS A 8 1.98 5.91 12.80
C LYS A 8 2.35 4.44 12.93
N ILE A 9 3.41 4.08 13.66
CA ILE A 9 3.71 2.69 14.03
C ILE A 9 2.51 2.01 14.69
N LYS A 10 1.82 2.70 15.62
CA LYS A 10 0.66 2.13 16.30
C LYS A 10 -0.50 1.91 15.32
N HIS A 11 -0.72 2.84 14.40
CA HIS A 11 -1.76 2.74 13.38
C HIS A 11 -1.49 1.57 12.45
N PHE A 12 -0.26 1.44 11.96
CA PHE A 12 0.14 0.33 11.08
C PHE A 12 0.05 -1.02 11.77
N LYS A 13 0.42 -1.13 13.06
CA LYS A 13 0.21 -2.36 13.84
C LYS A 13 -1.26 -2.76 13.95
N GLN A 14 -2.16 -1.80 14.15
CA GLN A 14 -3.60 -2.08 14.17
C GLN A 14 -4.14 -2.42 12.79
N LEU A 15 -3.65 -1.74 11.74
CA LEU A 15 -4.05 -2.02 10.36
C LEU A 15 -3.65 -3.45 9.97
N HIS A 16 -2.39 -3.83 10.18
CA HIS A 16 -1.89 -5.18 9.96
C HIS A 16 -2.71 -6.23 10.75
N LYS A 17 -3.01 -5.97 12.03
CA LYS A 17 -3.86 -6.87 12.83
C LYS A 17 -5.26 -7.06 12.23
N LYS A 18 -5.83 -6.01 11.63
CA LYS A 18 -7.19 -6.02 11.07
C LYS A 18 -7.26 -6.64 9.67
N THR A 19 -6.25 -6.41 8.84
CA THR A 19 -6.27 -6.81 7.43
C THR A 19 -5.49 -8.08 7.15
N GLY A 20 -4.52 -8.44 7.99
CA GLY A 20 -3.58 -9.53 7.74
C GLY A 20 -2.51 -9.20 6.68
N ILE A 21 -2.60 -8.04 6.02
CA ILE A 21 -1.66 -7.64 4.96
C ILE A 21 -0.26 -7.44 5.56
N PRO A 22 0.79 -8.07 5.02
CA PRO A 22 2.18 -7.81 5.41
C PRO A 22 2.57 -6.33 5.27
N TYR A 23 3.41 -5.82 6.15
CA TYR A 23 3.86 -4.42 6.06
C TYR A 23 4.59 -4.10 4.76
N SER A 24 5.34 -5.06 4.21
CA SER A 24 6.00 -4.94 2.91
C SER A 24 5.00 -4.56 1.82
N GLU A 25 3.81 -5.17 1.84
CA GLU A 25 2.75 -4.94 0.85
C GLU A 25 2.01 -3.60 1.02
N MET A 26 2.44 -2.75 1.96
CA MET A 26 1.82 -1.45 2.19
C MET A 26 2.61 -0.31 1.57
N LEU A 27 1.91 0.55 0.83
CA LEU A 27 2.39 1.84 0.33
C LEU A 27 1.68 2.97 1.09
N PHE A 28 2.46 3.90 1.64
CA PHE A 28 1.96 4.95 2.50
C PHE A 28 2.44 6.33 2.06
N PHE A 29 1.49 7.21 1.79
CA PHE A 29 1.72 8.61 1.46
C PHE A 29 1.38 9.50 2.66
N ASP A 30 2.30 10.38 3.05
CA ASP A 30 2.08 11.35 4.12
C ASP A 30 2.96 12.59 3.87
N ASP A 31 2.53 13.76 4.33
CA ASP A 31 3.24 15.03 4.16
C ASP A 31 4.21 15.32 5.31
N GLU A 32 4.12 14.58 6.43
CA GLU A 32 4.97 14.76 7.60
C GLU A 32 6.17 13.79 7.57
N HIS A 33 7.39 14.34 7.51
CA HIS A 33 8.62 13.55 7.42
C HIS A 33 8.85 12.61 8.61
N ARG A 34 8.41 13.00 9.81
CA ARG A 34 8.49 12.15 11.02
C ARG A 34 7.80 10.80 10.81
N ASN A 35 6.76 10.72 9.99
CA ASN A 35 6.00 9.51 9.74
C ASN A 35 6.79 8.46 8.92
N LYS A 36 7.97 8.81 8.40
CA LYS A 36 8.94 7.87 7.81
C LYS A 36 9.34 6.72 8.74
N GLU A 37 9.15 6.87 10.06
CA GLU A 37 9.39 5.79 11.04
C GLU A 37 8.72 4.45 10.67
N VAL A 38 7.61 4.47 9.93
CA VAL A 38 6.90 3.25 9.48
C VAL A 38 7.73 2.36 8.56
N GLU A 39 8.76 2.89 7.89
CA GLU A 39 9.67 2.08 7.07
C GLU A 39 10.40 1.03 7.91
N SER A 40 10.57 1.25 9.22
CA SER A 40 11.13 0.25 10.15
C SER A 40 10.28 -1.02 10.27
N LEU A 41 9.01 -0.97 9.88
CA LEU A 41 8.12 -2.14 9.82
C LEU A 41 8.17 -2.84 8.45
N GLY A 42 8.75 -2.22 7.42
CA GLY A 42 8.75 -2.70 6.03
C GLY A 42 7.82 -1.95 5.08
N VAL A 43 7.04 -0.98 5.58
CA VAL A 43 6.14 -0.15 4.76
C VAL A 43 6.94 0.69 3.77
N THR A 44 6.47 0.82 2.53
CA THR A 44 7.03 1.78 1.57
C THR A 44 6.45 3.17 1.84
N PHE A 45 7.31 4.11 2.25
CA PHE A 45 6.88 5.48 2.59
C PHE A 45 7.18 6.47 1.46
N CYS A 46 6.21 7.33 1.16
CA CYS A 46 6.33 8.41 0.17
C CYS A 46 5.98 9.75 0.79
N LEU A 47 6.98 10.62 0.92
CA LEU A 47 6.79 11.99 1.42
C LEU A 47 6.13 12.85 0.35
N VAL A 48 4.94 13.39 0.65
CA VAL A 48 4.13 14.20 -0.28
C VAL A 48 3.81 15.58 0.29
N LYS A 49 4.80 16.48 0.29
CA LYS A 49 4.69 17.84 0.87
C LYS A 49 3.54 18.70 0.33
N SER A 50 2.99 18.35 -0.83
CA SER A 50 1.89 19.09 -1.48
C SER A 50 0.68 18.19 -1.73
N GLY A 51 0.54 17.13 -0.92
CA GLY A 51 -0.48 16.11 -1.11
C GLY A 51 -0.18 15.14 -2.25
N VAL A 52 -1.02 14.12 -2.36
CA VAL A 52 -0.93 13.11 -3.43
C VAL A 52 -1.52 13.67 -4.72
N ASN A 53 -0.75 13.59 -5.80
CA ASN A 53 -1.19 13.79 -7.17
C ASN A 53 -0.79 12.58 -8.02
N ASP A 54 -1.22 12.53 -9.28
CA ASP A 54 -0.99 11.38 -10.17
C ASP A 54 0.48 11.01 -10.26
N ARG A 55 1.36 12.01 -10.42
CA ARG A 55 2.81 11.80 -10.48
C ARG A 55 3.36 11.21 -9.18
N ALA A 56 2.91 11.71 -8.03
CA ALA A 56 3.34 11.20 -6.72
C ALA A 56 2.85 9.76 -6.51
N PHE A 57 1.61 9.48 -6.89
CA PHE A 57 1.00 8.16 -6.81
C PHE A 57 1.77 7.15 -7.68
N GLU A 58 2.00 7.47 -8.96
CA GLU A 58 2.78 6.63 -9.88
C GLU A 58 4.21 6.41 -9.38
N SER A 59 4.88 7.45 -8.89
CA SER A 59 6.23 7.33 -8.35
C SER A 59 6.26 6.40 -7.13
N GLY A 60 5.28 6.50 -6.24
CA GLY A 60 5.14 5.61 -5.09
C GLY A 60 4.89 4.15 -5.50
N LEU A 61 4.06 3.92 -6.52
CA LEU A 61 3.84 2.58 -7.07
C LEU A 61 5.12 1.99 -7.68
N VAL A 62 5.91 2.79 -8.40
CA VAL A 62 7.20 2.36 -8.95
C VAL A 62 8.16 1.96 -7.82
N GLU A 63 8.28 2.78 -6.77
CA GLU A 63 9.14 2.47 -5.63
C GLU A 63 8.69 1.22 -4.87
N TRP A 64 7.38 1.06 -4.69
CA TRP A 64 6.82 -0.15 -4.10
C TRP A 64 7.12 -1.38 -4.96
N ARG A 65 6.83 -1.36 -6.27
CA ARG A 65 7.10 -2.49 -7.19
C ARG A 65 8.56 -2.91 -7.23
N LYS A 66 9.51 -1.98 -7.13
CA LYS A 66 10.96 -2.32 -7.05
C LYS A 66 11.29 -3.21 -5.85
N ARG A 67 10.53 -3.09 -4.76
CA ARG A 67 10.68 -3.91 -3.54
C ARG A 67 9.88 -5.22 -3.61
N HIS A 68 9.02 -5.38 -4.63
CA HIS A 68 8.14 -6.53 -4.86
C HIS A 68 8.35 -7.12 -6.27
N PRO A 69 9.53 -7.69 -6.59
CA PRO A 69 9.86 -8.11 -7.95
C PRO A 69 9.06 -9.32 -8.48
N VAL A 70 8.35 -10.10 -7.63
CA VAL A 70 7.51 -11.22 -8.07
C VAL A 70 6.35 -11.46 -7.09
N GLU A 71 5.12 -11.17 -7.53
CA GLU A 71 3.88 -11.97 -7.44
C GLU A 71 2.75 -11.13 -8.08
N VAL A 72 2.80 -11.00 -9.41
CA VAL A 72 1.56 -10.78 -10.19
C VAL A 72 1.00 -12.18 -10.43
N ALA A 73 0.46 -12.80 -9.37
CA ALA A 73 -0.49 -13.87 -9.55
C ALA A 73 -1.83 -13.23 -9.94
N GLU A 74 -2.49 -13.81 -10.92
CA GLU A 74 -3.59 -13.24 -11.69
C GLU A 74 -4.84 -12.94 -10.85
N ASP A 75 -5.15 -11.67 -10.63
CA ASP A 75 -6.51 -11.22 -10.25
C ASP A 75 -7.21 -10.47 -11.41
N ALA A 76 -6.79 -10.75 -12.65
CA ALA A 76 -7.42 -10.23 -13.86
C ALA A 76 -8.12 -11.32 -14.70
N ALA A 77 -8.47 -12.46 -14.09
CA ALA A 77 -9.47 -13.36 -14.64
C ALA A 77 -10.87 -12.86 -14.22
N GLY A 78 -11.31 -11.76 -14.85
CA GLY A 78 -12.74 -11.51 -14.95
C GLY A 78 -13.31 -12.55 -15.91
N ASP A 79 -14.18 -13.40 -15.39
CA ASP A 79 -14.77 -14.56 -16.06
C ASP A 79 -15.11 -14.31 -17.53
N GLY A 80 -14.41 -15.03 -18.41
CA GLY A 80 -14.94 -15.36 -19.72
C GLY A 80 -16.01 -16.42 -19.54
N GLU A 81 -17.27 -16.00 -19.41
CA GLU A 81 -18.40 -16.92 -19.50
C GLU A 81 -18.55 -17.36 -20.97
N GLY A 82 -17.99 -18.53 -21.27
CA GLY A 82 -18.24 -19.27 -22.49
C GLY A 82 -19.42 -20.23 -22.33
N ALA A 83 -19.98 -20.59 -23.49
CA ALA A 83 -20.80 -21.76 -23.79
C ALA A 83 -22.32 -21.65 -23.64
N SER A 84 -22.94 -21.54 -24.82
CA SER A 84 -24.20 -22.15 -25.22
C SER A 84 -24.39 -23.59 -24.69
N GLU A 85 -25.58 -23.90 -24.18
CA GLU A 85 -26.27 -25.19 -24.35
C GLU A 85 -27.79 -24.98 -24.27
N GLY A 86 -28.55 -25.53 -25.23
CA GLY A 86 -30.02 -25.69 -25.16
C GLY A 86 -30.82 -25.04 -26.29
#